data_AF-A0A6I3JF89-F1
#
_entry.id   AF-A0A6I3JF89-F1
#
_cell.length_a   1.000
_cell.length_b   1.000
_cell.length_c   1.000
_cell.angle_alpha   90.00
_cell.angle_beta   90.00
_cell.angle_gamma   90.00
#
_symmetry.space_group_name_H-M   'P 1'
#
loop_
_entity.id
_entity.type
_entity.pdbx_description
1 polymer ?
#
loop_
_entity_poly.entity_id
_entity_poly.type
_entity_poly.pdbx_seq_one_letter_code
_entity_poly.pdbx_strand_id
1 'polypeptide(L)'
;MRFTEHELTAALTGAAKMVFAAQDKDVRRGRRDVDEAWQALTTLQRFRLLDALGDQVLPVLVGLPDVDVEPGTRPTYTDEEVTRVVEEKLGGGVAGRVRRALVVKGRVALVQAALAALPPRQDPDALIVPDHL
;
A
#
# COMPACT_ATOMS: atom_id res chain seq x y z
N MET A 1 -13.42 0.69 11.04
CA MET A 1 -13.02 -0.72 10.89
C MET A 1 -11.51 -0.82 10.67
N ARG A 2 -10.90 -1.93 11.13
CA ARG A 2 -9.46 -2.18 10.98
C ARG A 2 -9.17 -3.02 9.73
N PHE A 3 -8.01 -2.78 9.13
CA PHE A 3 -7.50 -3.60 8.05
C PHE A 3 -7.24 -5.04 8.51
N THR A 4 -7.60 -5.99 7.67
CA THR A 4 -7.25 -7.40 7.79
C THR A 4 -5.83 -7.65 7.26
N GLU A 5 -5.25 -8.79 7.62
CA GLU A 5 -3.94 -9.21 7.11
C GLU A 5 -3.92 -9.31 5.58
N HIS A 6 -5.01 -9.82 4.98
CA HIS A 6 -5.17 -9.90 3.54
C HIS A 6 -5.12 -8.52 2.88
N GLU A 7 -5.86 -7.55 3.41
CA GLU A 7 -5.87 -6.17 2.93
C GLU A 7 -4.49 -5.51 3.06
N LEU A 8 -3.81 -5.68 4.20
CA LEU A 8 -2.45 -5.15 4.41
C LEU A 8 -1.45 -5.75 3.43
N THR A 9 -1.54 -7.05 3.16
CA THR A 9 -0.68 -7.75 2.20
C THR A 9 -0.92 -7.25 0.78
N ALA A 10 -2.19 -7.07 0.38
CA ALA A 10 -2.54 -6.53 -0.93
C ALA A 10 -2.06 -5.09 -1.09
N ALA A 11 -2.26 -4.26 -0.07
CA ALA A 11 -1.82 -2.87 -0.05
C ALA A 11 -0.30 -2.75 -0.21
N LEU A 12 0.47 -3.50 0.59
CA LEU A 12 1.93 -3.50 0.52
C LEU A 12 2.44 -4.02 -0.84
N THR A 13 1.80 -5.06 -1.38
CA THR A 13 2.14 -5.61 -2.70
C THR A 13 1.89 -4.59 -3.81
N GLY A 14 0.77 -3.87 -3.78
CA GLY A 14 0.48 -2.83 -4.76
C GLY A 14 1.46 -1.66 -4.72
N ALA A 15 1.80 -1.19 -3.51
CA ALA A 15 2.84 -0.18 -3.33
C ALA A 15 4.20 -0.66 -3.87
N ALA A 16 4.58 -1.92 -3.60
CA ALA A 16 5.81 -2.50 -4.11
C ALA A 16 5.83 -2.59 -5.64
N LYS A 17 4.72 -3.00 -6.27
CA LYS A 17 4.58 -2.99 -7.74
C LYS A 17 4.72 -1.59 -8.33
N MET A 18 4.15 -0.57 -7.69
CA MET A 18 4.28 0.82 -8.14
C MET A 18 5.74 1.30 -8.09
N VAL A 19 6.44 1.04 -6.99
CA VAL A 19 7.86 1.39 -6.83
C VAL A 19 8.72 0.62 -7.85
N PHE A 20 8.45 -0.67 -8.03
CA PHE A 20 9.14 -1.50 -9.02
C PHE A 20 8.92 -0.98 -10.45
N ALA A 21 7.68 -0.66 -10.82
CA ALA A 21 7.34 -0.10 -12.13
C ALA A 21 8.06 1.23 -12.42
N ALA A 22 8.29 2.05 -11.39
CA ALA A 22 9.05 3.29 -11.54
C ALA A 22 10.55 3.05 -11.79
N GLN A 23 11.09 1.93 -11.30
CA GLN A 23 12.50 1.54 -11.46
C GLN A 23 12.75 0.78 -12.77
N ASP A 24 11.80 -0.06 -13.19
CA ASP A 24 11.92 -0.86 -14.40
C ASP A 24 11.70 -0.01 -15.67
N LYS A 25 12.71 0.03 -16.54
CA LYS A 25 12.71 0.86 -17.75
C LYS A 25 11.68 0.40 -18.77
N ASP A 26 11.44 -0.89 -18.90
CA ASP A 26 10.54 -1.43 -19.92
C ASP A 26 9.09 -1.32 -19.48
N VAL A 27 8.79 -1.50 -18.19
CA VAL A 27 7.49 -1.19 -17.61
C VAL A 27 7.18 0.31 -17.73
N ARG A 28 8.12 1.17 -17.35
CA ARG A 28 7.94 2.64 -17.47
C ARG A 28 7.75 3.11 -18.92
N ARG A 29 8.27 2.38 -19.91
CA ARG A 29 8.08 2.66 -21.34
C ARG A 29 6.86 1.98 -21.94
N GLY A 30 6.06 1.27 -21.13
CA GLY A 30 4.87 0.53 -21.59
C GLY A 30 5.19 -0.65 -22.50
N ARG A 31 6.44 -1.14 -22.49
CA ARG A 31 6.88 -2.29 -23.29
C ARG A 31 6.60 -3.62 -22.61
N ARG A 32 6.33 -3.57 -21.30
CA ARG A 32 6.05 -4.72 -20.47
C ARG A 32 4.98 -4.35 -19.45
N ASP A 33 4.07 -5.27 -19.20
CA ASP A 33 3.07 -5.12 -18.15
C ASP A 33 3.71 -5.25 -16.75
N VAL A 34 3.21 -4.47 -15.79
CA VAL A 34 3.75 -4.46 -14.42
C VAL A 34 3.50 -5.77 -13.69
N ASP A 35 2.35 -6.40 -13.90
CA ASP A 35 2.02 -7.65 -13.23
C ASP A 35 2.85 -8.79 -13.80
N GLU A 36 3.03 -8.84 -15.12
CA GLU A 36 3.93 -9.81 -15.76
C GLU A 36 5.37 -9.65 -15.27
N ALA A 37 5.88 -8.41 -15.21
CA ALA A 37 7.22 -8.11 -14.72
C ALA A 37 7.39 -8.46 -13.24
N TRP A 38 6.37 -8.19 -12.42
CA TRP A 38 6.35 -8.57 -11.00
C TRP A 38 6.36 -10.09 -10.80
N GLN A 39 5.59 -10.84 -11.59
CA GLN A 39 5.56 -12.30 -11.50
C GLN A 39 6.87 -12.95 -11.93
N ALA A 40 7.60 -12.30 -12.84
CA ALA A 40 8.92 -12.76 -13.25
C ALA A 40 10.01 -12.56 -12.18
N LEU A 41 9.75 -11.80 -11.12
CA LEU A 41 10.68 -11.66 -10.00
C LEU A 41 10.76 -12.94 -9.18
N THR A 42 11.98 -13.28 -8.77
CA THR A 42 12.21 -14.32 -7.76
C THR A 42 11.54 -13.97 -6.44
N THR A 43 11.26 -14.97 -5.61
CA THR A 43 10.71 -14.78 -4.27
C THR A 43 11.57 -13.84 -3.42
N LEU A 44 12.91 -13.98 -3.51
CA LEU A 44 13.83 -13.12 -2.76
C LEU A 44 13.78 -11.65 -3.21
N GLN A 45 13.65 -11.39 -4.52
CA GLN A 45 13.52 -10.03 -5.04
C GLN A 45 12.22 -9.37 -4.57
N ARG A 46 11.10 -10.08 -4.62
CA ARG A 46 9.81 -9.60 -4.11
C ARG A 46 9.89 -9.34 -2.61
N PHE A 47 10.46 -10.26 -1.84
CA PHE A 47 10.65 -10.11 -0.40
C PHE A 47 11.43 -8.83 -0.06
N ARG A 48 12.56 -8.56 -0.71
CA ARG A 48 13.36 -7.35 -0.44
C ARG A 48 12.59 -6.06 -0.69
N LEU A 49 11.76 -6.02 -1.73
CA LEU A 49 10.92 -4.85 -2.01
C LEU A 49 9.84 -4.67 -0.94
N LEU A 50 9.16 -5.76 -0.55
CA LEU A 50 8.14 -5.73 0.49
C LEU A 50 8.72 -5.32 1.84
N ASP A 51 9.85 -5.90 2.23
CA ASP A 51 10.56 -5.64 3.49
C ASP A 51 10.97 -4.17 3.61
N ALA A 52 11.59 -3.60 2.56
CA ALA A 52 12.01 -2.20 2.55
C ALA A 52 10.85 -1.18 2.65
N LEU A 53 9.65 -1.58 2.21
CA LEU A 53 8.46 -0.72 2.24
C LEU A 53 7.60 -0.97 3.48
N GLY A 54 7.67 -2.15 4.08
CA GLY A 54 6.85 -2.56 5.23
C GLY A 54 6.94 -1.57 6.38
N ASP A 55 8.16 -1.21 6.77
CA ASP A 55 8.43 -0.25 7.86
C ASP A 55 7.93 1.17 7.59
N GLN A 56 7.68 1.51 6.32
CA GLN A 56 7.24 2.85 5.92
C GLN A 56 5.73 2.93 5.72
N VAL A 57 5.10 1.84 5.29
CA VAL A 57 3.69 1.81 4.89
C VAL A 57 2.80 1.26 5.99
N LEU A 58 3.15 0.11 6.58
CA LEU A 58 2.29 -0.60 7.52
C LEU A 58 1.99 0.22 8.79
N PRO A 59 2.97 0.92 9.41
CA PRO A 59 2.68 1.74 10.59
C PRO A 59 1.71 2.89 10.29
N VAL A 60 1.68 3.39 9.05
CA VAL A 60 0.76 4.44 8.63
C VAL A 60 -0.63 3.86 8.43
N LEU A 61 -0.76 2.75 7.68
CA LEU A 61 -2.06 2.11 7.45
C LEU A 61 -2.75 1.73 8.77
N VAL A 62 -2.02 1.16 9.73
CA VAL A 62 -2.56 0.80 11.05
C VAL A 62 -2.85 2.03 11.92
N GLY A 63 -2.25 3.18 11.61
CA GLY A 63 -2.49 4.45 12.30
C GLY A 63 -3.63 5.28 11.71
N LEU A 64 -4.20 4.89 10.57
CA LEU A 64 -5.35 5.58 9.97
C LEU A 64 -6.60 5.43 10.85
N PRO A 65 -7.53 6.40 10.82
CA PRO A 65 -8.76 6.30 11.58
C PRO A 65 -9.59 5.10 11.13
N ASP A 66 -10.30 4.51 12.09
CA ASP A 66 -11.32 3.51 11.80
C ASP A 66 -12.46 4.17 11.01
N VAL A 67 -12.76 3.62 9.82
CA VAL A 67 -13.90 4.05 8.98
C VAL A 67 -14.86 2.88 8.76
N ASP A 68 -16.15 3.14 8.63
CA ASP A 68 -17.11 2.13 8.21
C ASP A 68 -17.05 1.98 6.69
N VAL A 69 -16.98 0.73 6.20
CA VAL A 69 -16.88 0.43 4.78
C VAL A 69 -17.91 -0.63 4.44
N GLU A 70 -18.79 -0.28 3.51
CA GLU A 70 -19.78 -1.19 2.96
C GLU A 70 -19.09 -2.35 2.24
N PRO A 71 -19.57 -3.60 2.39
CA PRO A 71 -19.09 -4.72 1.59
C PRO A 71 -19.10 -4.41 0.08
N GLY A 72 -18.06 -4.85 -0.62
CA GLY A 72 -17.86 -4.56 -2.04
C GLY A 72 -17.29 -3.16 -2.34
N THR A 73 -17.05 -2.33 -1.32
CA THR A 73 -16.42 -1.00 -1.48
C THR A 73 -15.02 -0.96 -0.86
N ARG A 74 -14.31 0.16 -1.03
CA ARG A 74 -12.97 0.36 -0.46
C ARG A 74 -13.01 1.50 0.54
N PRO A 75 -12.19 1.45 1.61
CA PRO A 75 -12.04 2.59 2.49
C PRO A 75 -11.47 3.78 1.71
N THR A 76 -11.96 4.96 2.05
CA THR A 76 -11.47 6.23 1.49
C THR A 76 -10.95 7.08 2.63
N TYR A 77 -9.79 7.69 2.42
CA TYR A 77 -9.14 8.60 3.38
C TYR A 77 -8.80 9.89 2.66
N THR A 78 -8.86 11.02 3.38
CA THR A 78 -8.42 12.29 2.79
C THR A 78 -6.90 12.37 2.75
N ASP A 79 -6.37 13.21 1.87
CA ASP A 79 -4.93 13.46 1.80
C ASP A 79 -4.40 14.06 3.11
N GLU A 80 -5.21 14.87 3.80
CA GLU A 80 -4.88 15.44 5.11
C GLU A 80 -4.77 14.36 6.20
N GLU A 81 -5.68 13.39 6.21
CA GLU A 81 -5.65 12.27 7.16
C GLU A 81 -4.38 11.44 6.98
N VAL A 82 -4.07 11.06 5.73
CA VAL A 82 -2.86 10.30 5.40
C VAL A 82 -1.62 11.09 5.75
N THR A 83 -1.57 12.38 5.39
CA THR A 83 -0.42 13.25 5.67
C THR A 83 -0.17 13.37 7.16
N ARG A 84 -1.21 13.61 7.97
CA ARG A 84 -1.10 13.70 9.43
C ARG A 84 -0.47 12.44 10.02
N VAL A 85 -0.98 11.27 9.68
CA VAL A 85 -0.44 10.00 10.23
C VAL A 85 0.99 9.76 9.76
N VAL A 86 1.33 10.08 8.50
CA VAL A 86 2.71 10.02 8.00
C VAL A 86 3.64 10.91 8.83
N GLU A 87 3.22 12.14 9.12
CA GLU A 87 4.01 13.09 9.89
C GLU A 87 4.22 12.64 11.34
N GLU A 88 3.18 12.10 11.97
CA GLU A 88 3.23 11.53 13.31
C GLU A 88 4.21 10.34 13.38
N LYS A 89 4.15 9.42 12.40
CA LYS A 89 5.02 8.23 12.35
C LYS A 89 6.46 8.54 11.93
N LEU A 90 6.69 9.62 11.18
CA LEU A 90 8.05 10.05 10.80
C LEU A 90 8.81 10.62 12.01
N GLY A 91 8.11 11.27 12.94
CA GLY A 91 8.70 11.91 14.11
C GLY A 91 9.73 12.99 13.76
N GLY A 92 10.66 13.24 14.70
CA GLY A 92 11.71 14.27 14.57
C GLY A 92 13.00 13.83 13.86
N GLY A 93 13.07 12.61 13.33
CA GLY A 93 14.32 12.00 12.85
C GLY A 93 14.88 12.58 11.54
N VAL A 94 14.12 13.40 10.82
CA VAL A 94 14.56 14.01 9.55
C VAL A 94 14.93 15.48 9.78
N ALA A 95 16.23 15.76 9.72
CA ALA A 95 16.74 17.12 9.83
C ALA A 95 16.46 17.96 8.57
N GLY A 96 16.01 19.19 8.79
CA GLY A 96 15.79 20.20 7.74
C GLY A 96 14.38 20.18 7.15
N ARG A 97 13.75 21.37 7.10
CA ARG A 97 12.35 21.56 6.67
C ARG A 97 12.07 21.04 5.26
N VAL A 98 12.96 21.33 4.30
CA VAL A 98 12.80 20.92 2.89
C VAL A 98 12.90 19.40 2.75
N ARG A 99 13.92 18.79 3.36
CA ARG A 99 14.12 17.34 3.33
C ARG A 99 12.93 16.61 3.96
N ARG A 100 12.45 17.10 5.10
CA ARG A 100 11.25 16.55 5.76
C ARG A 100 10.03 16.61 4.84
N ALA A 101 9.76 17.76 4.22
CA ALA A 101 8.62 17.90 3.30
C ALA A 101 8.69 16.91 2.14
N LEU A 102 9.87 16.68 1.56
CA LEU A 102 10.06 15.71 0.49
C LEU A 102 9.81 14.27 0.96
N VAL A 103 10.32 13.90 2.14
CA VAL A 103 10.10 12.56 2.74
C VAL A 103 8.62 12.33 3.03
N VAL A 104 7.93 13.32 3.61
CA VAL A 104 6.49 13.25 3.85
C VAL A 104 5.74 13.05 2.55
N LYS A 105 6.00 13.87 1.52
CA LYS A 105 5.34 13.74 0.21
C LYS A 105 5.56 12.37 -0.43
N GLY A 106 6.79 11.86 -0.37
CA GLY A 106 7.11 10.52 -0.88
C GLY A 106 6.37 9.40 -0.14
N ARG A 107 6.31 9.48 1.19
CA ARG A 107 5.57 8.50 2.01
C ARG A 107 4.06 8.58 1.79
N VAL A 108 3.49 9.78 1.68
CA VAL A 108 2.07 9.96 1.35
C VAL A 108 1.75 9.31 0.00
N ALA A 109 2.56 9.58 -1.03
CA ALA A 109 2.37 8.96 -2.34
C ALA A 109 2.46 7.41 -2.29
N LEU A 110 3.37 6.88 -1.48
CA LEU A 110 3.52 5.44 -1.28
C LEU A 110 2.29 4.82 -0.58
N VAL A 111 1.77 5.50 0.45
CA VAL A 111 0.58 5.06 1.17
C VAL A 111 -0.67 5.16 0.29
N GLN A 112 -0.79 6.22 -0.51
CA GLN A 112 -1.89 6.33 -1.48
C GLN A 112 -1.85 5.21 -2.52
N ALA A 113 -0.66 4.83 -3.00
CA ALA A 113 -0.52 3.67 -3.88
C ALA A 113 -0.91 2.35 -3.18
N ALA A 114 -0.62 2.23 -1.88
CA ALA A 114 -1.05 1.08 -1.08
C ALA A 114 -2.57 1.02 -0.92
N LEU A 115 -3.21 2.15 -0.58
CA LEU A 115 -4.66 2.27 -0.45
C LEU A 115 -5.38 1.97 -1.77
N ALA A 116 -4.84 2.45 -2.90
CA ALA A 116 -5.36 2.18 -4.23
C ALA A 116 -5.29 0.69 -4.63
N ALA A 117 -4.46 -0.10 -3.96
CA ALA A 117 -4.32 -1.54 -4.19
C ALA A 117 -5.18 -2.41 -3.27
N LEU A 118 -5.91 -1.81 -2.33
CA LEU A 118 -6.80 -2.55 -1.46
C LEU A 118 -7.89 -3.28 -2.27
N PRO A 119 -8.16 -4.56 -1.99
CA PRO A 119 -9.32 -5.22 -2.56
C PRO A 119 -10.61 -4.57 -2.01
N PRO A 120 -11.72 -4.64 -2.76
CA PRO A 120 -13.04 -4.36 -2.18
C PRO A 120 -13.28 -5.21 -0.93
N ARG A 121 -13.96 -4.63 0.06
CA ARG A 121 -14.23 -5.26 1.34
C ARG A 121 -15.05 -6.53 1.13
N GLN A 122 -14.61 -7.63 1.72
CA GLN A 122 -15.41 -8.85 1.76
C GLN A 122 -16.50 -8.72 2.83
N ASP A 123 -17.69 -9.20 2.51
CA ASP A 123 -18.81 -9.25 3.45
C ASP A 123 -18.50 -10.30 4.54
N PRO A 124 -18.45 -9.90 5.82
CA PRO A 124 -18.18 -10.84 6.92
C PRO A 124 -19.28 -11.91 7.08
N ASP A 125 -20.50 -11.65 6.61
CA ASP A 125 -21.64 -12.56 6.71
C ASP A 125 -21.84 -13.41 5.44
N ALA A 126 -21.08 -13.13 4.37
CA ALA A 126 -21.07 -13.96 3.16
C ALA A 126 -20.24 -15.22 3.38
N LEU A 127 -20.87 -16.26 3.93
CA LEU A 127 -20.34 -17.62 3.87
C LEU A 127 -20.29 -18.09 2.40
N ILE A 128 -19.12 -18.02 1.79
CA ILE A 128 -18.85 -18.65 0.50
C ILE A 128 -18.65 -20.15 0.76
N VAL A 129 -19.73 -20.91 0.72
CA VAL A 129 -19.67 -22.38 0.67
C VAL A 129 -19.42 -22.79 -0.78
N PRO A 130 -18.30 -23.44 -1.11
CA PRO A 130 -18.06 -23.92 -2.46
C PRO A 130 -19.05 -25.05 -2.80
N ASP A 131 -19.75 -24.95 -3.93
CA ASP A 131 -20.78 -25.89 -4.44
C ASP A 131 -20.25 -27.29 -4.82
N HIS A 132 -19.09 -27.70 -4.30
CA HIS A 132 -18.50 -29.02 -4.53
C HIS A 132 -18.19 -29.69 -3.20
N LEU A 133 -19.21 -30.41 -2.71
CA LEU A 133 -19.11 -31.51 -1.75
C LEU A 133 -19.64 -32.78 -2.42
#